data_AF-A0A967BM51-F1
#
_entry.id   AF-A0A967BM51-F1
#
_cell.length_a   1.000
_cell.length_b   1.000
_cell.length_c   1.000
_cell.angle_alpha   90.00
_cell.angle_beta   90.00
_cell.angle_gamma   90.00
#
_symmetry.space_group_name_H-M   'P 1'
#
loop_
_entity.id
_entity.type
_entity.pdbx_description
1 polymer ?
#
loop_
_entity_poly.entity_id
_entity_poly.type
_entity_poly.pdbx_seq_one_letter_code
_entity_poly.pdbx_strand_id
1 'polypeptide(L)'
;MSAYYKSTTLKKILDMFFYLIFWITFFQILRLFFIVYHLKIFAGIPIIEIIKVLPYSLRLDISAVCYIFIAIFFLLILSEFIKKNLIANIITYYSYMWIIITSLIAVVDVQIYKEWGSKINSEALSFFNTPNEIISSIISSPVILLLTLFILFSALGILLYSRVFKLSQRFIIPQQQG
;
A
#
# COMPACT_ATOMS: atom_id res chain seq x y z
N MET A 1 38.78 4.47 -7.00
CA MET A 1 37.73 5.25 -6.29
C MET A 1 36.41 5.35 -7.07
N SER A 2 36.43 5.64 -8.39
CA SER A 2 35.22 5.75 -9.25
C SER A 2 34.30 4.49 -9.27
N ALA A 3 34.87 3.28 -9.33
CA ALA A 3 34.08 2.04 -9.38
C ALA A 3 33.31 1.72 -8.08
N TYR A 4 33.88 2.07 -6.91
CA TYR A 4 33.27 1.80 -5.60
C TYR A 4 32.00 2.63 -5.37
N TYR A 5 32.07 3.93 -5.70
CA TYR A 5 30.95 4.85 -5.58
C TYR A 5 29.79 4.46 -6.52
N LYS A 6 30.11 4.11 -7.77
CA LYS A 6 29.14 3.65 -8.78
C LYS A 6 28.34 2.43 -8.31
N SER A 7 28.99 1.49 -7.61
CA SER A 7 28.31 0.30 -7.07
C SER A 7 27.30 0.61 -5.97
N THR A 8 27.52 1.68 -5.20
CA THR A 8 26.65 2.07 -4.08
C THR A 8 25.41 2.79 -4.59
N THR A 9 25.57 3.67 -5.58
CA THR A 9 24.45 4.39 -6.22
C THR A 9 23.51 3.45 -6.97
N LEU A 10 24.04 2.46 -7.69
CA LEU A 10 23.23 1.48 -8.42
C LEU A 10 22.32 0.67 -7.48
N LYS A 11 22.84 0.28 -6.31
CA LYS A 11 22.07 -0.44 -5.30
C LYS A 11 20.91 0.41 -4.77
N LYS A 12 21.16 1.68 -4.43
CA LYS A 12 20.10 2.61 -3.99
C LYS A 12 18.98 2.73 -5.03
N ILE A 13 19.33 2.86 -6.32
CA ILE A 13 18.35 2.92 -7.41
C ILE A 13 17.53 1.63 -7.49
N LEU A 14 18.18 0.48 -7.33
CA LEU A 14 17.52 -0.82 -7.34
C LEU A 14 16.55 -0.97 -6.15
N ASP A 15 16.95 -0.52 -4.96
CA ASP A 15 16.10 -0.55 -3.76
C ASP A 15 14.88 0.36 -3.91
N MET A 16 15.07 1.56 -4.49
CA MET A 16 13.97 2.46 -4.86
C MET A 16 13.01 1.79 -5.84
N PHE A 17 13.52 1.09 -6.86
CA PHE A 17 12.71 0.38 -7.84
C PHE A 17 11.88 -0.74 -7.19
N PHE A 18 12.50 -1.57 -6.34
CA PHE A 18 11.77 -2.60 -5.59
C PHE A 18 10.75 -2.02 -4.62
N TYR A 19 10.99 -0.83 -4.06
CA TYR A 19 10.03 -0.10 -3.24
C TYR A 19 8.78 0.29 -4.03
N LEU A 20 8.95 0.83 -5.23
CA LEU A 20 7.83 1.15 -6.12
C LEU A 20 7.03 -0.11 -6.50
N ILE A 21 7.72 -1.18 -6.89
CA ILE A 21 7.07 -2.45 -7.25
C ILE A 21 6.31 -3.04 -6.07
N PHE A 22 6.89 -3.02 -4.87
CA PHE A 22 6.24 -3.50 -3.65
C PHE A 22 4.89 -2.82 -3.45
N TRP A 23 4.87 -1.48 -3.48
CA TRP A 23 3.63 -0.74 -3.24
C TRP A 23 2.59 -0.95 -4.33
N ILE A 24 2.99 -0.92 -5.60
CA ILE A 24 2.07 -1.20 -6.72
C ILE A 24 1.48 -2.60 -6.57
N THR A 25 2.31 -3.60 -6.26
CA THR A 25 1.85 -4.98 -6.06
C THR A 25 0.90 -5.08 -4.88
N PHE A 26 1.22 -4.42 -3.76
CA PHE A 26 0.37 -4.42 -2.58
C PHE A 26 -1.01 -3.79 -2.86
N PHE A 27 -1.08 -2.65 -3.56
CA PHE A 27 -2.33 -2.03 -3.96
C PHE A 27 -3.15 -2.91 -4.91
N GLN A 28 -2.49 -3.61 -5.84
CA GLN A 28 -3.18 -4.58 -6.72
C GLN A 28 -3.74 -5.77 -5.93
N ILE A 29 -3.04 -6.26 -4.89
CA ILE A 29 -3.56 -7.33 -4.02
C ILE A 29 -4.83 -6.86 -3.29
N LEU A 30 -4.81 -5.66 -2.70
CA LEU A 30 -5.99 -5.09 -2.04
C LEU A 30 -7.16 -4.92 -3.01
N ARG A 31 -6.88 -4.48 -4.25
CA ARG A 31 -7.89 -4.34 -5.31
C ARG A 31 -8.46 -5.69 -5.76
N LEU A 32 -7.60 -6.69 -5.96
CA LEU A 32 -8.05 -8.04 -6.31
C LEU A 32 -8.97 -8.60 -5.23
N PHE A 33 -8.61 -8.42 -3.96
CA PHE A 33 -9.49 -8.80 -2.86
C PHE A 33 -10.84 -8.08 -2.94
N PHE A 34 -10.84 -6.76 -3.16
CA PHE A 34 -12.06 -5.98 -3.30
C PHE A 34 -12.97 -6.50 -4.42
N ILE A 35 -12.39 -6.82 -5.59
CA ILE A 35 -13.12 -7.39 -6.72
C ILE A 35 -13.70 -8.76 -6.35
N VAL A 36 -12.89 -9.64 -5.73
CA VAL A 36 -13.31 -10.98 -5.30
C VAL A 36 -14.46 -10.91 -4.28
N TYR A 37 -14.37 -9.99 -3.33
CA TYR A 37 -15.40 -9.80 -2.30
C TYR A 37 -16.74 -9.36 -2.92
N HIS A 38 -16.68 -8.53 -3.97
CA HIS A 38 -17.86 -7.95 -4.63
C HIS A 38 -18.24 -8.66 -5.94
N LEU A 39 -17.80 -9.90 -6.18
CA LEU A 39 -18.07 -10.65 -7.43
C LEU A 39 -19.56 -10.71 -7.80
N LYS A 40 -20.45 -10.79 -6.80
CA LYS A 40 -21.90 -10.83 -7.02
C LYS A 40 -22.42 -9.54 -7.66
N ILE A 41 -21.83 -8.39 -7.35
CA ILE A 41 -22.20 -7.09 -7.93
C ILE A 41 -21.78 -7.03 -9.40
N PHE A 42 -20.68 -7.71 -9.75
CA PHE A 42 -20.20 -7.81 -11.12
C PHE A 42 -20.83 -8.98 -11.90
N ALA A 43 -21.84 -9.65 -11.36
CA ALA A 43 -22.54 -10.73 -12.06
C ALA A 43 -23.23 -10.18 -13.32
N GLY A 44 -22.73 -10.60 -14.50
CA GLY A 44 -23.19 -10.11 -15.80
C GLY A 44 -22.18 -9.25 -16.55
N ILE A 45 -21.07 -8.85 -15.91
CA ILE A 45 -19.96 -8.17 -16.58
C ILE A 45 -18.97 -9.22 -17.13
N PRO A 46 -18.51 -9.09 -18.38
CA PRO A 46 -17.48 -9.99 -18.92
C PRO A 46 -16.21 -9.96 -18.07
N ILE A 47 -15.63 -11.13 -17.79
CA ILE A 47 -14.39 -11.25 -16.97
C ILE A 47 -13.24 -10.39 -17.51
N ILE A 48 -13.19 -10.20 -18.83
CA ILE A 48 -12.17 -9.36 -19.47
C ILE A 48 -12.29 -7.89 -19.07
N GLU A 49 -13.52 -7.37 -18.89
CA GLU A 49 -13.75 -6.00 -18.41
C GLU A 49 -13.35 -5.84 -16.94
N ILE A 50 -13.54 -6.89 -16.13
CA ILE A 50 -13.11 -6.90 -14.72
C ILE A 50 -11.58 -6.88 -14.63
N ILE A 51 -10.89 -7.68 -15.44
CA ILE A 51 -9.41 -7.74 -15.45
C ILE A 51 -8.80 -6.42 -15.92
N LYS A 52 -9.44 -5.73 -16.86
CA LYS A 52 -8.99 -4.41 -17.35
C LYS A 52 -8.88 -3.36 -16.23
N VAL A 53 -9.61 -3.50 -15.13
CA VAL A 53 -9.50 -2.60 -13.97
C VAL A 53 -8.07 -2.57 -13.42
N LEU A 54 -7.33 -3.69 -13.45
CA LEU A 54 -5.97 -3.77 -12.91
C LEU A 54 -4.99 -2.81 -13.62
N PRO A 55 -4.81 -2.88 -14.95
CA PRO A 55 -3.93 -1.95 -15.66
C PRO A 55 -4.46 -0.50 -15.67
N TYR A 56 -5.78 -0.27 -15.77
CA TYR A 56 -6.31 1.09 -15.77
C TYR A 56 -6.09 1.81 -14.45
N SER A 57 -6.07 1.06 -13.35
CA SER A 57 -5.86 1.63 -12.03
C SER A 57 -4.39 1.93 -11.72
N LEU A 58 -3.44 1.44 -12.52
CA LEU A 58 -2.01 1.67 -12.30
C LEU A 58 -1.66 3.16 -12.27
N ARG A 59 -2.35 4.00 -13.05
CA ARG A 59 -2.09 5.44 -13.07
C ARG A 59 -2.36 6.08 -11.70
N LEU A 60 -3.43 5.64 -11.04
CA LEU A 60 -3.79 6.10 -9.70
C LEU A 60 -2.85 5.51 -8.65
N ASP A 61 -2.51 4.22 -8.77
CA ASP A 61 -1.55 3.57 -7.86
C ASP A 61 -0.19 4.26 -7.91
N ILE A 62 0.36 4.50 -9.11
CA ILE A 62 1.64 5.18 -9.29
C ILE A 62 1.61 6.56 -8.65
N SER A 63 0.52 7.32 -8.81
CA SER A 63 0.37 8.62 -8.15
C SER A 63 0.41 8.50 -6.63
N ALA A 64 -0.35 7.58 -6.04
CA ALA A 64 -0.35 7.32 -4.60
C ALA A 64 1.03 6.89 -4.08
N VAL A 65 1.70 6.00 -4.80
CA VAL A 65 3.05 5.54 -4.46
C VAL A 65 4.06 6.68 -4.53
N CYS A 66 3.97 7.58 -5.52
CA CYS A 66 4.84 8.75 -5.61
C CYS A 66 4.73 9.68 -4.39
N TYR A 67 3.51 9.87 -3.83
CA TYR A 67 3.33 10.67 -2.61
C TYR A 67 4.04 10.04 -1.40
N ILE A 68 3.94 8.71 -1.24
CA ILE A 68 4.68 7.98 -0.19
C ILE A 68 6.18 8.09 -0.45
N PHE A 69 6.60 7.90 -1.71
CA PHE A 69 7.99 7.83 -2.13
C PHE A 69 8.77 9.13 -1.93
N ILE A 70 8.14 10.30 -2.05
CA ILE A 70 8.78 11.60 -1.82
C ILE A 70 9.44 11.67 -0.44
N ALA A 71 8.79 11.16 0.59
CA ALA A 71 9.35 11.14 1.94
C ALA A 71 10.58 10.22 2.03
N ILE A 72 10.55 9.06 1.37
CA ILE A 72 11.67 8.11 1.32
C ILE A 72 12.85 8.73 0.56
N PHE A 73 12.58 9.41 -0.55
CA PHE A 73 13.60 10.08 -1.34
C PHE A 73 14.36 11.11 -0.49
N PHE A 74 13.65 11.92 0.29
CA PHE A 74 14.27 12.88 1.20
C PHE A 74 15.11 12.20 2.29
N LEU A 75 14.58 11.13 2.91
CA LEU A 75 15.32 10.34 3.91
C LEU A 75 16.60 9.72 3.33
N LEU A 76 16.60 9.31 2.07
CA LEU A 76 17.78 8.77 1.39
C LEU A 76 18.83 9.84 1.12
N ILE A 77 18.45 11.09 0.86
CA ILE A 77 19.40 12.21 0.78
C ILE A 77 20.03 12.47 2.15
N LEU A 78 19.22 12.46 3.22
CA LEU A 78 19.71 12.63 4.60
C LEU A 78 20.65 11.48 5.05
N SER A 79 20.62 10.34 4.35
CA SER A 79 21.50 9.20 4.67
C SER A 79 22.97 9.41 4.43
N GLU A 80 23.34 10.48 3.71
CA GLU A 80 24.74 10.90 3.59
C GLU A 80 25.24 11.61 4.85
N PHE A 81 24.34 12.13 5.69
CA PHE A 81 24.67 12.93 6.87
C PHE A 81 24.39 12.22 8.20
N ILE A 82 23.54 11.18 8.20
CA ILE A 82 23.06 10.49 9.40
C ILE A 82 23.44 9.00 9.35
N LYS A 83 23.55 8.35 10.53
CA LYS A 83 23.81 6.91 10.64
C LYS A 83 22.79 6.10 9.81
N LYS A 84 23.31 5.28 8.89
CA LYS A 84 22.51 4.47 7.94
C LYS A 84 21.46 3.58 8.62
N ASN A 85 21.79 2.99 9.78
CA ASN A 85 20.87 2.13 10.52
C ASN A 85 19.64 2.89 11.05
N LEU A 86 19.79 4.17 11.44
CA LEU A 86 18.67 4.98 11.88
C LEU A 86 17.70 5.25 10.73
N ILE A 87 18.22 5.59 9.56
CA ILE A 87 17.39 5.87 8.38
C ILE A 87 16.68 4.62 7.87
N ALA A 88 17.36 3.47 7.85
CA ALA A 88 16.73 2.20 7.50
C ALA A 88 15.55 1.88 8.43
N ASN A 89 15.71 2.11 9.74
CA ASN A 89 14.62 1.94 10.70
C ASN A 89 13.47 2.92 10.45
N ILE A 90 13.77 4.20 10.21
CA ILE A 90 12.74 5.22 9.92
C ILE A 90 11.94 4.84 8.67
N ILE A 91 12.61 4.46 7.58
CA ILE A 91 11.94 4.03 6.33
C ILE A 91 11.04 2.80 6.59
N THR A 92 11.51 1.86 7.42
CA THR A 92 10.76 0.64 7.77
C THR A 92 9.49 0.99 8.54
N TYR A 93 9.59 1.74 9.63
CA TYR A 93 8.42 2.14 10.43
C TYR A 93 7.46 3.04 9.66
N TYR A 94 7.98 3.95 8.83
CA TYR A 94 7.18 4.76 7.92
C TYR A 94 6.37 3.89 6.94
N SER A 95 6.99 2.84 6.39
CA SER A 95 6.32 1.93 5.48
C SER A 95 5.27 1.08 6.20
N TYR A 96 5.55 0.61 7.43
CA TYR A 96 4.55 -0.10 8.25
C TYR A 96 3.34 0.77 8.55
N MET A 97 3.56 2.04 8.90
CA MET A 97 2.47 2.99 9.13
C MET A 97 1.57 3.11 7.89
N TRP A 98 2.15 3.30 6.69
CA TRP A 98 1.37 3.39 5.46
C TRP A 98 0.68 2.08 5.08
N ILE A 99 1.29 0.92 5.35
CA ILE A 99 0.65 -0.39 5.12
C ILE A 99 -0.61 -0.50 5.98
N ILE A 100 -0.52 -0.10 7.26
CA ILE A 100 -1.65 -0.09 8.18
C ILE A 100 -2.75 0.85 7.68
N ILE A 101 -2.39 2.10 7.33
CA ILE A 101 -3.35 3.10 6.84
C ILE A 101 -4.06 2.62 5.58
N THR A 102 -3.33 2.13 4.59
CA THR A 102 -3.91 1.68 3.31
C THR A 102 -4.71 0.38 3.46
N SER A 103 -4.33 -0.51 4.37
CA SER A 103 -5.13 -1.68 4.75
C SER A 103 -6.45 -1.26 5.39
N LEU A 104 -6.43 -0.28 6.29
CA LEU A 104 -7.64 0.27 6.90
C LEU A 104 -8.57 0.87 5.84
N ILE A 105 -8.03 1.71 4.95
CA ILE A 105 -8.78 2.30 3.84
C ILE A 105 -9.41 1.21 2.97
N ALA A 106 -8.67 0.14 2.63
CA ALA A 106 -9.19 -0.95 1.82
C ALA A 106 -10.35 -1.70 2.49
N VAL A 107 -10.29 -1.91 3.81
CA VAL A 107 -11.38 -2.54 4.57
C VAL A 107 -12.60 -1.62 4.66
N VAL A 108 -12.38 -0.33 4.87
CA VAL A 108 -13.46 0.68 4.85
C VAL A 108 -14.13 0.73 3.47
N ASP A 109 -13.34 0.74 2.38
CA ASP A 109 -13.84 0.66 1.01
C ASP A 109 -14.75 -0.55 0.79
N VAL A 110 -14.39 -1.72 1.34
CA VAL A 110 -15.19 -2.94 1.23
C VAL A 110 -16.56 -2.77 1.87
N GLN A 111 -16.63 -2.16 3.07
CA GLN A 111 -17.89 -1.94 3.77
C GLN A 111 -18.73 -0.85 3.12
N ILE A 112 -18.13 0.31 2.80
CA ILE A 112 -18.84 1.43 2.20
C ILE A 112 -19.42 1.05 0.85
N TYR A 113 -18.66 0.32 0.02
CA TYR A 113 -19.16 -0.10 -1.30
C TYR A 113 -20.36 -1.03 -1.20
N LYS A 114 -20.44 -1.86 -0.15
CA LYS A 114 -21.60 -2.72 0.09
C LYS A 114 -22.86 -1.92 0.40
N GLU A 115 -22.74 -0.86 1.19
CA GLU A 115 -23.87 -0.07 1.68
C GLU A 115 -24.30 1.01 0.67
N TRP A 116 -23.34 1.63 -0.03
CA TRP A 116 -23.58 2.81 -0.88
C TRP A 116 -23.39 2.54 -2.38
N GLY A 117 -22.90 1.37 -2.77
CA GLY A 117 -22.62 1.03 -4.17
C GLY A 117 -21.47 1.83 -4.81
N SER A 118 -20.82 2.71 -4.04
CA SER A 118 -19.71 3.55 -4.46
C SER A 118 -18.57 3.50 -3.44
N LYS A 119 -17.34 3.74 -3.91
CA LYS A 119 -16.19 3.97 -3.02
C LYS A 119 -16.23 5.39 -2.48
N ILE A 120 -15.39 5.71 -1.48
CA ILE A 120 -15.23 7.08 -0.99
C ILE A 120 -14.88 8.02 -2.16
N ASN A 121 -15.87 8.77 -2.61
CA ASN A 121 -15.78 9.78 -3.67
C ASN A 121 -16.61 11.01 -3.24
N SER A 122 -16.73 12.02 -4.11
CA SER A 122 -17.57 13.20 -3.83
C SER A 122 -19.05 12.86 -3.59
N GLU A 123 -19.52 11.69 -4.03
CA GLU A 123 -20.89 11.20 -3.83
C GLU A 123 -21.06 10.63 -2.41
N ALA A 124 -20.04 9.95 -1.89
CA ALA A 124 -19.94 9.51 -0.50
C ALA A 124 -20.04 10.69 0.51
N LEU A 125 -19.60 11.89 0.10
CA LEU A 125 -19.75 13.11 0.89
C LEU A 125 -21.20 13.58 1.03
N SER A 126 -22.08 13.21 0.09
CA SER A 126 -23.50 13.58 0.16
C SER A 126 -24.27 12.82 1.25
N PHE A 127 -23.83 11.60 1.59
CA PHE A 127 -24.35 10.79 2.70
C PHE A 127 -24.04 11.37 4.09
N PHE A 128 -23.10 12.31 4.23
CA PHE A 128 -22.93 13.06 5.49
C PHE A 128 -24.15 13.91 5.87
N ASN A 129 -25.04 14.19 4.90
CA ASN A 129 -26.31 14.86 5.16
C ASN A 129 -27.38 13.90 5.74
N THR A 130 -27.13 12.59 5.77
CA THR A 130 -28.02 11.55 6.34
C THR A 130 -27.35 10.80 7.50
N PRO A 131 -27.12 11.45 8.65
CA PRO A 131 -26.39 10.86 9.79
C PRO A 131 -27.03 9.58 10.34
N ASN A 132 -28.36 9.46 10.25
CA ASN A 132 -29.08 8.27 10.68
C ASN A 132 -28.74 7.03 9.82
N GLU A 133 -28.48 7.21 8.52
CA GLU A 133 -28.10 6.14 7.60
C GLU A 133 -26.64 5.72 7.82
N ILE A 134 -25.77 6.68 8.13
CA ILE A 134 -24.38 6.38 8.52
C ILE A 134 -24.35 5.53 9.79
N ILE A 135 -25.09 5.92 10.83
CA ILE A 135 -25.12 5.19 12.11
C ILE A 135 -25.70 3.79 11.94
N SER A 136 -26.78 3.63 11.16
CA SER A 136 -27.35 2.31 10.91
C SER A 136 -26.40 1.40 10.14
N SER A 137 -25.63 1.94 9.17
CA SER A 137 -24.60 1.20 8.43
C SER A 137 -23.45 0.72 9.33
N ILE A 138 -23.07 1.51 10.34
CA ILE A 138 -22.03 1.14 11.31
C ILE A 138 -22.55 0.02 12.23
N ILE A 139 -23.80 0.10 12.67
CA ILE A 139 -24.40 -0.90 13.57
C ILE A 139 -24.60 -2.25 12.86
N SER A 140 -24.96 -2.24 11.58
CA SER A 140 -25.12 -3.46 10.76
C SER A 140 -23.80 -4.02 10.22
N SER A 141 -22.69 -3.30 10.40
CA SER A 141 -21.39 -3.70 9.87
C SER A 141 -20.88 -4.99 10.52
N PRO A 142 -20.37 -5.96 9.75
CA PRO A 142 -19.77 -7.18 10.29
C PRO A 142 -18.37 -6.87 10.86
N VAL A 143 -18.31 -6.19 12.01
CA VAL A 143 -17.07 -5.65 12.62
C VAL A 143 -15.97 -6.71 12.76
N ILE A 144 -16.32 -7.93 13.17
CA ILE A 144 -15.36 -9.03 13.34
C ILE A 144 -14.70 -9.42 12.02
N LEU A 145 -15.46 -9.46 10.93
CA LEU A 145 -14.95 -9.76 9.60
C LEU A 145 -14.03 -8.62 9.11
N LEU A 146 -14.45 -7.37 9.29
CA LEU A 146 -13.68 -6.18 8.90
C LEU A 146 -12.35 -6.11 9.65
N LEU A 147 -12.38 -6.36 10.97
CA LEU A 147 -11.17 -6.40 11.80
C LEU A 147 -10.24 -7.54 11.37
N THR A 148 -10.79 -8.71 11.05
CA THR A 148 -10.01 -9.85 10.57
C THR A 148 -9.32 -9.53 9.24
N LEU A 149 -10.03 -8.91 8.30
CA LEU A 149 -9.46 -8.47 7.02
C LEU A 149 -8.38 -7.40 7.22
N PHE A 150 -8.60 -6.46 8.12
CA PHE A 150 -7.62 -5.41 8.44
C PHE A 150 -6.32 -6.00 8.97
N ILE A 151 -6.41 -6.94 9.92
CA ILE A 151 -5.25 -7.65 10.45
C ILE A 151 -4.57 -8.46 9.35
N LEU A 152 -5.33 -9.16 8.51
CA LEU A 152 -4.80 -9.98 7.43
C LEU A 152 -4.05 -9.15 6.39
N PHE A 153 -4.61 -8.04 5.91
CA PHE A 153 -3.94 -7.16 4.95
C PHE A 153 -2.71 -6.48 5.54
N SER A 154 -2.80 -6.01 6.78
CA SER A 154 -1.66 -5.39 7.46
C SER A 154 -0.53 -6.40 7.64
N ALA A 155 -0.84 -7.61 8.14
CA ALA A 155 0.13 -8.68 8.31
C ALA A 155 0.75 -9.11 6.97
N LEU A 156 -0.07 -9.30 5.93
CA LEU A 156 0.38 -9.64 4.59
C LEU A 156 1.31 -8.56 4.04
N GLY A 157 0.95 -7.28 4.16
CA GLY A 157 1.77 -6.16 3.70
C GLY A 157 3.11 -6.10 4.43
N ILE A 158 3.11 -6.25 5.76
CA ILE A 158 4.34 -6.28 6.57
C ILE A 158 5.23 -7.49 6.22
N LEU A 159 4.64 -8.67 6.00
CA LEU A 159 5.36 -9.87 5.59
C LEU A 159 5.96 -9.73 4.18
N LEU A 160 5.20 -9.19 3.23
CA LEU A 160 5.72 -8.92 1.88
C LEU A 160 6.83 -7.88 1.91
N TYR A 161 6.63 -6.77 2.64
CA TYR A 161 7.63 -5.72 2.80
C TYR A 161 8.92 -6.29 3.39
N SER A 162 8.81 -7.00 4.51
CA SER A 162 9.98 -7.59 5.17
C SER A 162 10.68 -8.62 4.28
N ARG A 163 9.98 -9.39 3.44
CA ARG A 163 10.63 -10.30 2.48
C ARG A 163 11.39 -9.54 1.39
N VAL A 164 10.77 -8.55 0.76
CA VAL A 164 11.40 -7.74 -0.30
C VAL A 164 12.62 -6.99 0.24
N PHE A 165 12.48 -6.36 1.41
CA PHE A 165 13.51 -5.50 1.98
C PHE A 165 14.54 -6.23 2.85
N LYS A 166 14.27 -7.42 3.39
CA LYS A 166 15.32 -8.26 3.98
C LYS A 166 16.28 -8.80 2.91
N LEU A 167 15.80 -9.01 1.69
CA LEU A 167 16.63 -9.35 0.53
C LEU A 167 17.43 -8.12 0.05
N SER A 168 16.81 -6.93 0.03
CA SER A 168 17.44 -5.68 -0.42
C SER A 168 18.43 -5.05 0.60
N GLN A 169 18.15 -5.11 1.91
CA GLN A 169 19.04 -4.58 2.95
C GLN A 169 20.41 -5.30 3.03
N ARG A 170 20.55 -6.50 2.45
CA ARG A 170 21.86 -7.14 2.20
C ARG A 170 22.79 -6.27 1.34
N PHE A 171 22.24 -5.31 0.58
CA PHE A 171 22.97 -4.54 -0.41
C PHE A 171 23.20 -3.08 0.01
N ILE A 172 22.32 -2.46 0.80
CA ILE A 172 22.43 -1.06 1.30
C ILE A 172 23.55 -0.91 2.34
N ILE A 173 23.80 -1.96 3.12
CA ILE A 173 24.80 -1.96 4.18
C ILE A 173 25.84 -3.00 3.76
N PRO A 174 27.02 -2.59 3.23
CA PRO A 174 28.14 -3.51 3.24
C PRO A 174 28.30 -3.90 4.70
N GLN A 175 28.20 -5.20 5.00
CA GLN A 175 28.65 -5.69 6.28
C GLN A 175 30.03 -5.07 6.50
N GLN A 176 30.18 -4.29 7.57
CA GLN A 176 31.51 -3.96 8.05
C GLN A 176 32.12 -5.30 8.43
N GLN A 177 32.82 -5.91 7.47
CA GLN A 177 33.83 -6.89 7.78
C GLN A 177 34.86 -6.10 8.59
N GLY A 178 35.00 -6.51 9.85
CA GLY A 178 35.95 -5.91 10.79
C GLY A 178 37.39 -5.99 10.30
#